data_AF-A0A6C0HHG2-F1
#
_entry.id   AF-A0A6C0HHG2-F1
#
_cell.length_a   1.000
_cell.length_b   1.000
_cell.length_c   1.000
_cell.angle_alpha   90.00
_cell.angle_beta   90.00
_cell.angle_gamma   90.00
#
_symmetry.space_group_name_H-M   'P 1'
#
loop_
_entity.id
_entity.type
_entity.pdbx_description
1 polymer ?
#
loop_
_entity_poly.entity_id
_entity_poly.type
_entity_poly.pdbx_seq_one_letter_code
_entity_poly.pdbx_strand_id
1 'polypeptide(L)'
;MDKSQILSAFNDHFTEFVEDVQLVFPDNTDITTLHSAISKVRKVNPKLIIKAFNEHVIGTYSEQIEKGDLHFFIDNDYKNDLMNVGSSNMILEKIDCLRQPVRDMGAEDQAKVMKYIQNLSKLCRLYTNL
;
A
#
# COMPACT_ATOMS: atom_id res chain seq x y z
N MET A 1 14.80 9.40 14.47
CA MET A 1 13.41 8.89 14.55
C MET A 1 13.51 7.45 15.00
N ASP A 2 12.82 7.06 16.06
CA ASP A 2 12.85 5.67 16.53
C ASP A 2 11.93 4.75 15.69
N LYS A 3 12.06 3.43 15.86
CA LYS A 3 11.25 2.45 15.11
C LYS A 3 9.74 2.63 15.33
N SER A 4 9.30 3.08 16.51
CA SER A 4 7.89 3.31 16.80
C SER A 4 7.34 4.53 16.07
N GLN A 5 8.11 5.62 16.00
CA GLN A 5 7.75 6.83 15.26
C GLN A 5 7.65 6.55 13.77
N ILE A 6 8.61 5.82 13.18
CA ILE A 6 8.57 5.44 11.75
C ILE A 6 7.39 4.52 11.48
N LEU A 7 7.12 3.56 12.36
CA LEU A 7 5.97 2.67 12.24
C LEU A 7 4.65 3.44 12.28
N SER A 8 4.52 4.45 13.15
CA SER A 8 3.33 5.31 13.17
C SER A 8 3.22 6.07 11.86
N ALA A 9 4.28 6.78 11.46
CA ALA A 9 4.29 7.56 10.22
C ALA A 9 3.93 6.73 8.98
N PHE A 10 4.44 5.50 8.89
CA PHE A 10 4.07 4.58 7.82
C PHE A 10 2.58 4.23 7.85
N ASN A 11 2.06 3.85 9.02
CA ASN A 11 0.65 3.47 9.14
C ASN A 11 -0.30 4.65 8.94
N ASP A 12 0.07 5.84 9.40
CA ASP A 12 -0.66 7.08 9.15
C ASP A 12 -0.71 7.37 7.65
N HIS A 13 0.44 7.39 6.99
CA HIS A 13 0.51 7.69 5.55
C HIS A 13 -0.17 6.63 4.68
N PHE A 14 -0.16 5.36 5.09
CA PHE A 14 -0.88 4.31 4.39
C PHE A 14 -2.40 4.44 4.58
N THR A 15 -2.86 4.86 5.76
CA THR A 15 -4.27 5.18 6.00
C THR A 15 -4.71 6.37 5.17
N GLU A 16 -3.94 7.47 5.15
CA GLU A 16 -4.19 8.65 4.31
C GLU A 16 -4.32 8.28 2.82
N PHE A 17 -3.40 7.44 2.32
CA PHE A 17 -3.47 6.94 0.95
C PHE A 17 -4.81 6.27 0.65
N VAL A 18 -5.25 5.36 1.52
CA VAL A 18 -6.53 4.64 1.31
C VAL A 18 -7.72 5.58 1.42
N GLU A 19 -7.70 6.53 2.35
CA GLU A 19 -8.75 7.54 2.50
C GLU A 19 -8.86 8.44 1.27
N ASP A 20 -7.74 8.89 0.72
CA ASP A 20 -7.72 9.70 -0.50
C ASP A 20 -8.26 8.93 -1.71
N VAL A 21 -7.89 7.66 -1.89
CA VAL A 21 -8.49 6.82 -2.95
C VAL A 21 -10.00 6.65 -2.71
N GLN A 22 -10.44 6.50 -1.46
CA GLN A 22 -11.86 6.42 -1.12
C GLN A 22 -12.63 7.70 -1.46
N LEU A 23 -12.02 8.87 -1.29
CA LEU A 23 -12.62 10.15 -1.67
C LEU A 23 -12.83 10.27 -3.18
N VAL A 24 -11.93 9.71 -3.99
CA VAL A 24 -12.07 9.67 -5.45
C VAL A 24 -13.13 8.65 -5.90
N PHE A 25 -13.27 7.54 -5.17
CA PHE A 25 -14.19 6.45 -5.49
C PHE A 25 -15.14 6.14 -4.32
N PRO A 26 -16.04 7.07 -3.96
CA PRO A 26 -16.87 6.98 -2.75
C PRO A 26 -17.85 5.80 -2.76
N ASP A 27 -18.29 5.37 -3.94
CA ASP A 27 -19.24 4.26 -4.10
C ASP A 27 -18.55 2.88 -4.15
N ASN A 28 -17.21 2.83 -4.11
CA ASN A 28 -16.48 1.57 -4.13
C ASN A 28 -16.43 0.94 -2.72
N THR A 29 -17.27 -0.08 -2.52
CA THR A 29 -17.38 -0.80 -1.24
C THR A 29 -16.13 -1.60 -0.87
N ASP A 30 -15.29 -1.96 -1.85
CA ASP A 30 -14.04 -2.68 -1.58
C ASP A 30 -13.03 -1.77 -0.89
N ILE A 31 -12.95 -0.49 -1.28
CA ILE A 31 -12.10 0.51 -0.62
C ILE A 31 -12.62 0.80 0.80
N THR A 32 -13.94 0.86 0.99
CA THR A 32 -14.54 1.01 2.33
C THR A 32 -14.19 -0.18 3.23
N THR A 33 -14.26 -1.39 2.67
CA THR A 33 -13.89 -2.63 3.37
C THR A 33 -12.40 -2.66 3.69
N LEU A 34 -11.57 -2.18 2.77
CA LEU A 34 -10.13 -2.03 2.91
C LEU A 34 -9.76 -1.10 4.07
N HIS A 35 -10.31 0.12 4.08
CA HIS A 35 -10.11 1.09 5.15
C HIS A 35 -10.44 0.49 6.54
N SER A 36 -11.59 -0.18 6.62
CA SER A 36 -12.02 -0.87 7.84
C SER A 36 -11.08 -1.99 8.26
N ALA A 37 -10.57 -2.79 7.31
CA ALA A 37 -9.65 -3.89 7.58
C ALA A 37 -8.28 -3.37 8.06
N ILE A 38 -7.70 -2.39 7.38
CA ILE A 38 -6.42 -1.77 7.76
C ILE A 38 -6.54 -1.12 9.13
N SER A 39 -7.63 -0.40 9.41
CA SER A 39 -7.89 0.20 10.72
C SER A 39 -7.90 -0.83 11.85
N LYS A 40 -8.48 -2.02 11.62
CA LYS A 40 -8.45 -3.13 12.58
C LYS A 40 -7.04 -3.72 12.73
N VAL A 41 -6.35 -3.99 11.62
CA VAL A 41 -4.98 -4.53 11.64
C VAL A 41 -4.04 -3.58 12.36
N ARG A 42 -4.11 -2.28 12.10
CA ARG A 42 -3.30 -1.26 12.76
C ARG A 42 -3.45 -1.28 14.28
N LYS A 43 -4.67 -1.52 14.79
CA LYS A 43 -4.93 -1.62 16.23
C LYS A 43 -4.39 -2.91 16.85
N VAL A 44 -4.47 -4.03 16.13
CA VAL A 44 -4.10 -5.36 16.67
C VAL A 44 -2.61 -5.66 16.46
N ASN A 45 -2.09 -5.38 15.27
CA ASN A 45 -0.71 -5.64 14.87
C ASN A 45 -0.24 -4.61 13.81
N PRO A 46 0.17 -3.40 14.23
CA PRO A 46 0.57 -2.33 13.30
C PRO A 46 1.81 -2.68 12.46
N LYS A 47 2.62 -3.66 12.90
CA LYS A 47 3.81 -4.12 12.16
C LYS A 47 3.45 -4.97 10.95
N LEU A 48 2.25 -5.54 10.89
CA LEU A 48 1.87 -6.43 9.79
C LEU A 48 1.79 -5.67 8.46
N ILE A 49 1.30 -4.44 8.47
CA ILE A 49 1.10 -3.61 7.27
C ILE A 49 2.44 -3.25 6.64
N ILE A 50 3.39 -2.71 7.42
CA ILE A 50 4.72 -2.34 6.92
C ILE A 50 5.51 -3.55 6.42
N LYS A 51 5.35 -4.72 7.07
CA LYS A 51 6.01 -5.96 6.64
C LYS A 51 5.45 -6.45 5.30
N ALA A 52 4.14 -6.56 5.17
CA ALA A 52 3.50 -7.00 3.94
C ALA A 52 3.80 -6.05 2.78
N PHE A 53 3.76 -4.73 3.02
CA PHE A 53 4.11 -3.75 1.99
C PHE A 53 5.58 -3.87 1.56
N ASN A 54 6.49 -4.05 2.52
CA ASN A 54 7.91 -4.21 2.20
C ASN A 54 8.19 -5.50 1.43
N GLU A 55 7.60 -6.62 1.85
CA GLU A 55 7.80 -7.92 1.22
C GLU A 55 7.27 -7.95 -0.21
N HIS A 56 6.06 -7.43 -0.44
CA HIS A 56 5.35 -7.68 -1.68
C HIS A 56 5.32 -6.52 -2.66
N VAL A 57 5.49 -5.28 -2.19
CA VAL A 57 5.51 -4.10 -3.05
C VAL A 57 6.95 -3.68 -3.30
N ILE A 58 7.72 -3.45 -2.23
CA ILE A 58 9.10 -2.95 -2.36
C ILE A 58 10.06 -4.05 -2.82
N GLY A 59 9.96 -5.25 -2.22
CA GLY A 59 10.82 -6.38 -2.55
C GLY A 59 10.80 -6.73 -4.03
N THR A 60 9.63 -6.58 -4.67
CA THR A 60 9.43 -6.93 -6.08
C THR A 60 9.63 -5.74 -7.03
N TYR A 61 9.21 -4.53 -6.63
CA TYR A 61 9.09 -3.38 -7.56
C TYR A 61 9.92 -2.15 -7.19
N SER A 62 10.98 -2.32 -6.38
CA SER A 62 11.81 -1.20 -5.91
C SER A 62 12.34 -0.29 -7.03
N GLU A 63 12.78 -0.85 -8.17
CA GLU A 63 13.30 -0.09 -9.31
C GLU A 63 12.21 0.74 -9.99
N GLN A 64 11.03 0.16 -10.20
CA GLN A 64 9.87 0.83 -10.80
C GLN A 64 9.39 1.98 -9.90
N ILE A 65 9.34 1.73 -8.59
CA ILE A 65 8.99 2.75 -7.59
C ILE A 65 9.96 3.93 -7.65
N GLU A 66 11.27 3.67 -7.76
CA GLU A 66 12.28 4.73 -7.86
C GLU A 66 12.16 5.54 -9.14
N LYS A 67 11.87 4.88 -10.27
CA LYS A 67 11.65 5.53 -11.57
C LYS A 67 10.30 6.26 -11.64
N GLY A 68 9.39 6.04 -10.69
CA GLY A 68 8.03 6.59 -10.72
C GLY A 68 7.15 5.96 -11.80
N ASP A 69 7.48 4.73 -12.19
CA ASP A 69 6.66 3.94 -13.10
C ASP A 69 5.52 3.29 -12.31
N LEU A 70 4.27 3.68 -12.56
CA LEU A 70 3.11 3.11 -11.86
C LEU A 70 2.57 1.83 -12.53
N HIS A 71 3.04 1.46 -13.73
CA HIS A 71 2.53 0.30 -14.46
C HIS A 71 2.65 -0.98 -13.64
N PHE A 72 3.70 -1.12 -12.81
CA PHE A 72 3.80 -2.30 -11.93
C PHE A 72 2.62 -2.42 -10.97
N PHE A 73 2.05 -1.29 -10.53
CA PHE A 73 0.96 -1.27 -9.58
C PHE A 73 -0.37 -1.54 -10.27
N ILE A 74 -0.62 -0.87 -11.40
CA ILE A 74 -1.91 -0.96 -12.09
C ILE A 74 -2.03 -2.17 -13.01
N ASP A 75 -0.95 -2.63 -13.66
CA ASP A 75 -0.96 -3.66 -14.72
C ASP A 75 -0.58 -5.07 -14.32
N ASN A 76 0.11 -5.28 -13.20
CA ASN A 76 0.45 -6.64 -12.80
C ASN A 76 -0.81 -7.45 -12.41
N ASP A 77 -0.70 -8.76 -12.39
CA ASP A 77 -1.70 -9.64 -11.80
C ASP A 77 -1.09 -10.26 -10.55
N TYR A 78 -1.35 -9.66 -9.38
CA TYR A 78 -0.84 -10.15 -8.10
C TYR A 78 -1.38 -11.55 -7.76
N LYS A 79 -2.34 -12.11 -8.52
CA LYS A 79 -2.88 -13.47 -8.32
C LYS A 79 -1.81 -14.57 -8.32
N ASN A 80 -0.74 -14.41 -9.09
CA ASN A 80 0.36 -15.37 -9.07
C ASN A 80 1.24 -15.21 -7.82
N ASP A 81 1.37 -13.98 -7.30
CA ASP A 81 2.12 -13.66 -6.07
C ASP A 81 1.33 -14.04 -4.79
N LEU A 82 -0.01 -14.11 -4.90
CA LEU A 82 -0.94 -14.52 -3.84
C LEU A 82 -0.91 -16.03 -3.54
N MET A 83 -0.29 -16.86 -4.38
CA MET A 83 -0.40 -18.32 -4.30
C MET A 83 0.39 -18.97 -3.14
N ASN A 84 1.19 -18.24 -2.36
CA ASN A 84 2.20 -18.87 -1.50
C ASN A 84 2.37 -18.37 -0.05
N VAL A 85 1.48 -17.57 0.53
CA VAL A 85 1.77 -16.97 1.85
C VAL A 85 0.53 -16.81 2.73
N GLY A 86 0.60 -17.22 4.01
CA GLY A 86 -0.51 -17.29 4.98
C GLY A 86 -1.16 -15.95 5.36
N SER A 87 -1.10 -15.50 6.62
CA SER A 87 -1.84 -14.30 7.09
C SER A 87 -1.45 -12.96 6.43
N SER A 88 -0.33 -12.92 5.70
CA SER A 88 0.08 -11.84 4.80
C SER A 88 -0.85 -11.70 3.58
N ASN A 89 -1.59 -12.75 3.23
CA ASN A 89 -2.56 -12.79 2.12
C ASN A 89 -3.61 -11.69 2.25
N MET A 90 -4.12 -11.44 3.48
CA MET A 90 -5.16 -10.44 3.68
C MET A 90 -4.67 -9.04 3.32
N ILE A 91 -3.44 -8.64 3.65
CA ILE A 91 -2.99 -7.28 3.32
C ILE A 91 -2.72 -7.15 1.82
N LEU A 92 -2.25 -8.21 1.17
CA LEU A 92 -1.99 -8.19 -0.27
C LEU A 92 -3.27 -8.13 -1.10
N GLU A 93 -4.26 -8.97 -0.79
CA GLU A 93 -5.61 -8.90 -1.36
C GLU A 93 -6.21 -7.50 -1.19
N LYS A 94 -5.94 -6.89 -0.04
CA LYS A 94 -6.41 -5.56 0.31
C LYS A 94 -5.69 -4.43 -0.44
N ILE A 95 -4.38 -4.58 -0.72
CA ILE A 95 -3.65 -3.66 -1.60
C ILE A 95 -4.14 -3.81 -3.05
N ASP A 96 -4.46 -5.03 -3.50
CA ASP A 96 -5.00 -5.28 -4.85
C ASP A 96 -6.36 -4.57 -5.07
N CYS A 97 -7.19 -4.40 -4.03
CA CYS A 97 -8.41 -3.59 -4.12
C CYS A 97 -8.18 -2.14 -4.58
N LEU A 98 -6.98 -1.59 -4.40
CA LEU A 98 -6.63 -0.23 -4.84
C LEU A 98 -6.26 -0.16 -6.32
N ARG A 99 -5.89 -1.28 -6.95
CA ARG A 99 -5.38 -1.33 -8.32
C ARG A 99 -6.35 -0.74 -9.33
N GLN A 100 -7.57 -1.26 -9.36
CA GLN A 100 -8.58 -0.85 -10.35
C GLN A 100 -8.98 0.63 -10.15
N PRO A 101 -9.29 1.09 -8.92
CA PRO A 101 -9.48 2.52 -8.66
C PRO A 101 -8.33 3.39 -9.17
N VAL A 102 -7.08 3.04 -8.85
CA VAL A 102 -5.91 3.82 -9.27
C VAL A 102 -5.72 3.79 -10.79
N ARG A 103 -6.03 2.66 -11.45
CA ARG A 103 -6.01 2.56 -12.92
C ARG A 103 -7.03 3.51 -13.56
N ASP A 104 -8.20 3.64 -12.95
CA ASP A 104 -9.31 4.47 -13.46
C ASP A 104 -9.14 5.97 -13.15
N MET A 105 -8.12 6.34 -12.36
CA MET A 105 -7.75 7.73 -12.11
C MET A 105 -7.12 8.41 -13.34
N GLY A 106 -7.26 9.74 -13.40
CA GLY A 106 -6.50 10.55 -14.35
C GLY A 106 -5.00 10.59 -14.03
N ALA A 107 -4.18 10.96 -15.02
CA ALA A 107 -2.71 10.96 -14.91
C ALA A 107 -2.18 11.81 -13.73
N GLU A 108 -2.84 12.91 -13.39
CA GLU A 108 -2.46 13.75 -12.25
C GLU A 108 -2.62 13.00 -10.91
N ASP A 109 -3.76 12.32 -10.72
CA ASP A 109 -4.04 11.59 -9.49
C ASP A 109 -3.20 10.31 -9.40
N GLN A 110 -2.95 9.64 -10.53
CA GLN A 110 -1.97 8.56 -10.61
C GLN A 110 -0.56 9.01 -10.18
N ALA A 111 -0.14 10.22 -10.55
CA ALA A 111 1.14 10.77 -10.09
C ALA A 111 1.16 11.02 -8.57
N LYS A 112 0.03 11.44 -7.98
CA LYS A 112 -0.12 11.57 -6.52
C LYS A 112 -0.04 10.21 -5.83
N VAL A 113 -0.72 9.19 -6.37
CA VAL A 113 -0.62 7.81 -5.87
C VAL A 113 0.82 7.31 -5.91
N MET A 114 1.54 7.57 -7.00
CA MET A 114 2.96 7.20 -7.10
C MET A 114 3.80 7.90 -6.01
N LYS A 115 3.47 9.13 -5.61
CA LYS A 115 4.13 9.79 -4.47
C LYS A 115 3.83 9.14 -3.13
N TYR A 116 2.59 8.72 -2.89
CA TYR A 116 2.26 7.91 -1.71
C TYR A 116 3.14 6.66 -1.65
N ILE A 117 3.19 5.88 -2.74
CA ILE A 117 3.99 4.65 -2.81
C ILE A 117 5.49 4.92 -2.58
N GLN A 118 6.04 5.98 -3.18
CA GLN A 118 7.44 6.36 -2.98
C GLN A 118 7.75 6.75 -1.53
N ASN A 119 6.85 7.48 -0.87
CA ASN A 119 7.02 7.89 0.53
C ASN A 119 6.90 6.70 1.48
N LEU A 120 5.91 5.83 1.28
CA LEU A 120 5.77 4.56 1.98
C LEU A 120 7.02 3.69 1.81
N SER A 121 7.58 3.63 0.60
CA SER A 121 8.82 2.91 0.33
C SER A 121 10.01 3.47 1.13
N LYS A 122 10.12 4.79 1.26
CA LYS A 122 11.18 5.41 2.08
C LYS A 122 11.00 5.05 3.56
N LEU A 123 9.77 5.10 4.08
CA LEU A 123 9.47 4.76 5.47
C LEU A 123 9.76 3.29 5.78
N CYS A 124 9.42 2.36 4.87
CA CYS A 124 9.80 0.95 4.99
C CYS A 124 11.33 0.77 5.07
N ARG A 125 12.09 1.40 4.18
CA ARG A 125 13.56 1.31 4.18
C ARG A 125 14.16 1.85 5.48
N LEU A 126 13.65 2.99 5.97
CA LEU A 126 14.06 3.56 7.26
C LEU A 126 13.75 2.62 8.43
N TYR A 127 12.58 1.95 8.41
CA TYR A 127 12.20 1.00 9.46
C TYR A 127 13.09 -0.25 9.48
N THR A 128 13.45 -0.77 8.30
CA THR A 128 14.23 -2.00 8.13
C THR A 128 15.73 -1.80 8.37
N ASN A 129 16.26 -0.61 8.07
CA ASN A 129 17.68 -0.29 8.24
C ASN A 129 18.07 0.14 9.68
N LEU A 130 17.11 0.16 10.60
CA LEU A 130 17.31 0.47 12.03
C LEU A 130 17.43 -0.78 12.89
#